data_AF-A0A1V5WCI8-F1
#
_entry.id   AF-A0A1V5WCI8-F1
#
_cell.length_a   1.000
_cell.length_b   1.000
_cell.length_c   1.000
_cell.angle_alpha   90.00
_cell.angle_beta   90.00
_cell.angle_gamma   90.00
#
_symmetry.space_group_name_H-M   'P 1'
#
loop_
_entity.id
_entity.type
_entity.pdbx_description
1 polymer ?
#
loop_
_entity_poly.entity_id
_entity_poly.type
_entity_poly.pdbx_seq_one_letter_code
_entity_poly.pdbx_strand_id
1 'polypeptide(L)' 'MTLMEVHYAGLAALSERLGAVGMVRFLQQFEAGYGDYSVERHAWLKPVDVKTLAEQIQAYQQEEAPPAE' A
#
# COMPACT_ATOMS: atom_id res chain seq x y z
N MET A 1 3.66 0.67 -30.49
CA MET A 1 3.50 0.65 -29.02
C MET A 1 2.42 1.65 -28.64
N THR A 2 1.43 1.24 -27.86
CA THR A 2 0.43 2.13 -27.25
C THR A 2 1.07 2.97 -26.13
N LEU A 3 0.39 4.03 -25.69
CA LEU A 3 0.88 4.84 -24.56
C LEU A 3 1.08 3.99 -23.30
N MET A 4 0.20 3.02 -23.06
CA MET A 4 0.35 2.05 -21.97
C MET A 4 1.58 1.16 -22.14
N GLU A 5 1.83 0.66 -23.35
CA GLU A 5 3.01 -0.17 -23.63
C GLU A 5 4.32 0.61 -23.44
N VAL A 6 4.35 1.89 -23.84
CA VAL A 6 5.50 2.78 -23.59
C VAL A 6 5.69 3.03 -22.09
N HIS A 7 4.59 3.26 -21.36
CA HIS A 7 4.63 3.46 -19.92
C HIS A 7 5.19 2.24 -19.18
N TYR A 8 4.69 1.04 -19.48
CA TYR A 8 5.19 -0.20 -18.87
C TYR A 8 6.66 -0.49 -19.22
N ALA A 9 7.05 -0.25 -20.48
CA ALA A 9 8.44 -0.42 -20.90
C ALA A 9 9.38 0.55 -20.14
N GLY A 10 8.95 1.78 -19.92
CA GLY A 10 9.68 2.78 -19.13
C GLY A 10 9.85 2.36 -17.67
N LEU A 11 8.76 1.92 -17.03
CA LEU A 11 8.82 1.41 -15.65
C LEU A 11 9.75 0.21 -15.51
N ALA A 12 9.69 -0.74 -16.45
CA ALA A 12 10.57 -1.91 -16.45
C ALA A 12 12.04 -1.51 -16.56
N ALA A 13 12.37 -0.61 -17.49
CA ALA A 13 13.74 -0.12 -17.68
C ALA A 13 14.27 0.65 -16.45
N LEU A 14 13.43 1.47 -15.83
CA LEU A 14 13.79 2.20 -14.60
C LEU A 14 14.03 1.23 -13.43
N SER A 15 13.15 0.23 -13.26
CA SER A 15 13.28 -0.79 -12.22
C SER A 15 14.56 -1.62 -12.39
N GLU A 16 14.88 -2.05 -13.62
CA GLU A 16 16.09 -2.82 -13.92
C GLU A 16 17.37 -2.03 -13.58
N ARG A 17 17.39 -0.73 -13.88
CA ARG A 17 18.59 0.10 -13.69
C ARG A 17 18.77 0.65 -12.29
N LEU A 18 17.67 1.00 -11.62
CA LEU A 18 17.71 1.74 -10.35
C LEU A 18 17.28 0.90 -9.15
N GLY A 19 16.71 -0.29 -9.38
CA GLY A 19 15.97 -1.04 -8.38
C GLY A 19 14.67 -0.35 -7.97
N ALA A 20 13.84 -1.05 -7.20
CA ALA A 20 12.51 -0.55 -6.80
C ALA A 20 12.57 0.81 -6.07
N VAL A 21 13.51 0.97 -5.13
CA VAL A 21 13.65 2.21 -4.35
C VAL A 21 14.12 3.38 -5.22
N GLY A 22 15.10 3.14 -6.09
CA GLY A 22 15.63 4.18 -6.98
C GLY A 22 14.62 4.62 -8.03
N MET A 23 13.85 3.67 -8.59
CA MET A 23 12.75 3.96 -9.50
C MET A 23 11.70 4.87 -8.86
N VAL A 24 11.21 4.53 -7.65
CA VAL A 24 10.20 5.34 -6.95
C VAL A 24 10.71 6.76 -6.70
N ARG A 25 11.95 6.92 -6.23
CA ARG A 25 12.56 8.24 -6.02
C ARG A 25 12.69 9.04 -7.31
N PHE A 26 13.07 8.38 -8.42
CA PHE A 26 13.13 9.03 -9.74
C PHE A 26 11.75 9.54 -10.16
N LEU A 27 10.71 8.72 -10.07
CA LEU A 27 9.34 9.13 -10.42
C LEU A 27 8.88 10.33 -9.57
N GLN A 28 9.15 10.32 -8.26
CA GLN A 28 8.84 11.41 -7.34
C GLN A 28 9.52 12.76 -7.68
N GLN A 29 10.57 12.78 -8.51
CA GLN A 29 11.21 14.03 -8.97
C GLN A 29 10.39 14.75 -10.06
N PHE A 30 9.63 13.99 -10.84
CA PHE A 30 8.87 14.49 -12.00
C PHE A 30 7.36 14.48 -11.76
N GLU A 31 6.90 13.58 -10.90
CA GLU A 31 5.53 13.51 -10.45
C GLU A 31 5.40 14.25 -9.12
N ALA A 32 4.79 15.42 -9.16
CA ALA A 32 4.20 16.00 -7.96
C ALA A 32 3.02 15.09 -7.59
N GLY A 33 3.27 14.09 -6.74
CA GLY A 33 2.20 13.32 -6.12
C GLY A 33 1.16 14.28 -5.55
N TYR A 34 -0.12 13.97 -5.74
CA TYR A 34 -1.21 14.78 -5.24
C TYR A 34 -1.83 14.12 -4.01
N GLY A 35 -2.47 14.94 -3.18
CA GLY A 35 -3.17 14.49 -1.99
C GLY A 35 -2.38 14.73 -0.71
N ASP A 36 -3.11 15.03 0.35
CA ASP A 36 -2.56 15.12 1.70
C ASP A 36 -2.98 13.86 2.44
N TYR A 37 -2.15 12.83 2.39
CA TYR A 37 -2.46 11.57 3.06
C TYR A 37 -2.71 11.75 4.56
N SER A 38 -2.09 12.74 5.20
CA SER A 38 -2.30 12.99 6.63
C SER A 38 -3.71 13.48 6.89
N VAL A 39 -4.22 14.40 6.08
CA VAL A 39 -5.62 14.88 6.16
C VAL A 39 -6.58 13.81 5.69
N GLU A 40 -6.33 13.27 4.49
CA GLU A 40 -7.22 12.32 3.85
C GLU A 40 -7.43 11.13 4.76
N ARG A 41 -6.37 10.51 5.32
CA ARG A 41 -6.45 9.29 6.17
C ARG A 41 -7.58 9.35 7.20
N HIS A 42 -7.84 10.51 7.80
CA HIS A 42 -8.85 10.66 8.83
C HIS A 42 -10.30 10.51 8.32
N ALA A 43 -10.56 10.71 7.03
CA ALA A 43 -11.89 10.58 6.45
C ALA A 43 -12.33 9.12 6.24
N TRP A 44 -11.39 8.19 6.07
CA TRP A 44 -11.64 6.80 5.69
C TRP A 44 -11.19 5.82 6.77
N LEU A 45 -10.09 6.11 7.46
CA LEU A 45 -9.65 5.33 8.62
C LEU A 45 -10.29 5.90 9.88
N LYS A 46 -11.36 5.25 10.34
CA LYS A 46 -11.96 5.56 11.64
C LYS A 46 -10.93 5.37 12.75
N PRO A 47 -10.98 6.16 13.83
CA PRO A 47 -10.16 5.92 15.00
C PRO A 47 -10.48 4.52 15.53
N VAL A 48 -9.49 3.64 15.56
CA VAL A 48 -9.57 2.33 16.20
C VAL A 48 -8.58 2.34 17.35
N ASP A 49 -9.08 2.11 18.55
CA ASP A 49 -8.24 1.95 19.72
C ASP A 49 -7.44 0.63 19.63
N VAL A 50 -6.16 0.69 20.01
CA VAL A 50 -5.24 -0.45 19.86
C VAL A 50 -5.72 -1.66 20.67
N LYS A 51 -6.32 -1.44 21.85
CA LYS A 51 -6.85 -2.54 22.66
C LYS A 51 -8.04 -3.19 21.96
N THR A 52 -8.97 -2.39 21.45
CA THR A 52 -10.13 -2.89 20.69
C THR A 52 -9.68 -3.69 19.45
N LEU A 53 -8.65 -3.22 18.74
CA LEU A 53 -8.10 -3.96 17.59
C LEU A 53 -7.50 -5.31 18.02
N ALA A 54 -6.74 -5.33 19.12
CA ALA A 54 -6.14 -6.55 19.64
C ALA A 54 -7.19 -7.59 20.06
N GLU A 55 -8.26 -7.15 20.72
CA GLU A 55 -9.39 -8.00 21.11
C GLU A 55 -10.09 -8.61 19.89
N GLN A 56 -10.31 -7.81 18.83
CA GLN A 56 -10.90 -8.29 17.57
C GLN A 56 -10.02 -9.34 16.88
N ILE A 57 -8.70 -9.12 16.83
CA ILE A 57 -7.75 -10.07 16.27
C ILE A 57 -7.81 -11.41 17.03
N GLN A 58 -7.84 -11.35 18.36
CA GLN A 58 -7.94 -12.56 19.20
C GLN A 58 -9.26 -13.30 18.98
N ALA A 59 -10.39 -12.58 18.93
CA ALA A 59 -11.70 -13.18 18.68
C ALA A 59 -11.75 -13.90 17.32
N TYR A 60 -11.22 -13.25 16.27
CA TYR A 60 -11.16 -13.82 14.92
C TYR A 60 -10.32 -15.11 14.87
N GLN A 61 -9.22 -15.16 15.61
CA GLN A 61 -8.39 -16.36 15.74
C GLN A 61 -9.09 -17.51 16.48
N GLN A 62 -10.03 -17.20 17.38
CA GLN A 62 -10.80 -18.23 18.09
C GLN A 62 -12.02 -18.72 17.30
N GLU A 63 -12.61 -17.90 16.44
CA GLU A 63 -13.68 -18.31 15.51
C GLU A 63 -13.16 -19.23 14.39
N GLU A 64 -11.90 -19.07 13.96
CA GLU A 64 -11.25 -20.00 13.03
C GLU A 64 -10.63 -21.25 13.71
N ALA A 65 -10.78 -21.42 15.02
CA ALA A 65 -10.29 -22.63 15.68
C ALA A 65 -11.06 -23.86 15.13
N PRO A 66 -10.38 -24.83 14.51
CA PRO A 66 -11.05 -26.03 14.03
C PRO A 66 -11.73 -26.73 15.21
N PRO A 67 -12.92 -27.33 15.03
CA PRO A 67 -13.62 -28.01 16.10
C PRO A 67 -12.67 -29.04 16.73
N ALA A 68 -12.55 -29.00 18.05
CA ALA A 68 -11.75 -29.97 18.79
C ALA A 68 -12.30 -31.37 18.54
N GLU A 69 -11.49 -32.22 17.89
CA GLU A 69 -11.74 -33.67 17.73
C GLU A 69 -11.68 -34.40 19.07
#